data_AF-A0A7C4AF66-F1
#
_entry.id   AF-A0A7C4AF66-F1
#
_cell.length_a   1.000
_cell.length_b   1.000
_cell.length_c   1.000
_cell.angle_alpha   90.00
_cell.angle_beta   90.00
_cell.angle_gamma   90.00
#
_symmetry.space_group_name_H-M   'P 1'
#
loop_
_entity.id
_entity.type
_entity.pdbx_description
1 polymer ?
#
loop_
_entity_poly.entity_id
_entity_poly.type
_entity_poly.pdbx_seq_one_letter_code
_entity_poly.pdbx_strand_id
1 'polypeptide(L)'
;MSNPNINLCTSCGKQRIVVKTIKEYVGNSLVITTITACPDPECQSRIDVQSAKEKKFRDGMKLAAEKRLQEQKERRAEGLKKIA
;
A
#
# COMPACT_ATOMS: atom_id res chain seq x y z
N MET A 1 -25.89 18.78 -8.61
CA MET A 1 -24.57 19.05 -9.24
C MET A 1 -23.49 18.67 -8.23
N SER A 2 -22.97 17.45 -8.29
CA SER A 2 -21.87 16.98 -7.43
C SER A 2 -20.56 17.52 -7.99
N ASN A 3 -19.91 18.41 -7.24
CA ASN A 3 -18.62 18.98 -7.63
C ASN A 3 -17.55 17.87 -7.54
N PRO A 4 -16.91 17.43 -8.64
CA PRO A 4 -16.06 16.23 -8.66
C PRO A 4 -14.72 16.38 -7.92
N ASN A 5 -14.46 17.55 -7.33
CA ASN A 5 -13.19 17.89 -6.67
C ASN A 5 -13.26 17.94 -5.14
N ILE A 6 -14.36 17.50 -4.53
CA ILE A 6 -14.49 17.53 -3.06
C ILE A 6 -14.06 16.16 -2.51
N ASN A 7 -12.76 16.04 -2.21
CA ASN A 7 -12.24 14.89 -1.47
C ASN A 7 -12.48 15.10 0.03
N LEU A 8 -13.64 14.67 0.53
CA LEU A 8 -13.97 14.75 1.95
C LEU A 8 -13.35 13.59 2.73
N CYS A 9 -12.91 13.87 3.95
CA CYS A 9 -12.52 12.84 4.88
C CYS A 9 -13.76 12.05 5.34
N THR A 10 -13.76 10.73 5.12
CA THR A 10 -14.85 9.83 5.53
C THR A 10 -15.03 9.76 7.05
N SER A 11 -14.02 10.10 7.84
CA SER A 11 -14.11 10.06 9.31
C SER A 11 -14.62 11.36 9.93
N CYS A 12 -14.18 12.53 9.45
CA CYS A 12 -14.52 13.83 10.07
C CYS A 12 -15.28 14.79 9.15
N GLY A 13 -15.51 14.43 7.88
CA GLY A 13 -16.23 15.25 6.91
C GLY A 13 -15.47 16.49 6.38
N LYS A 14 -14.26 16.78 6.89
CA LYS A 14 -13.44 17.92 6.43
C LYS A 14 -12.82 17.63 5.06
N GLN A 15 -12.64 18.66 4.23
CA GLN A 15 -11.98 18.53 2.93
C GLN A 15 -10.49 18.19 3.13
N ARG A 16 -10.04 17.12 2.48
CA ARG A 16 -8.64 16.69 2.49
C ARG A 16 -7.78 17.68 1.70
N ILE A 17 -6.55 17.88 2.18
CA ILE A 17 -5.54 18.73 1.55
C ILE A 17 -4.54 17.88 0.78
N VAL A 18 -4.04 18.42 -0.34
CA VAL A 18 -2.97 17.76 -1.11
C VAL A 18 -1.64 17.98 -0.38
N VAL A 19 -0.96 16.88 -0.03
CA VAL A 19 0.33 16.91 0.67
C VAL A 19 1.49 16.76 -0.30
N LYS A 20 1.32 15.92 -1.33
CA LYS A 20 2.38 15.64 -2.29
C LYS A 20 1.80 15.22 -3.63
N THR A 21 2.42 15.66 -4.71
CA THR A 21 2.15 15.14 -6.05
C THR A 21 3.43 14.52 -6.58
N ILE A 22 3.35 13.28 -7.03
CA ILE A 22 4.45 12.52 -7.62
C ILE A 22 4.11 12.35 -9.09
N LYS A 23 5.05 12.69 -9.96
CA LYS A 23 4.95 12.48 -11.39
C LYS A 23 6.05 11.52 -11.79
N GLU A 24 5.67 10.37 -12.31
CA GLU A 24 6.60 9.33 -12.72
C GLU A 24 6.19 8.77 -14.07
N TYR A 25 7.17 8.43 -14.90
CA TYR A 25 6.91 7.73 -16.16
C TYR A 25 7.00 6.23 -15.91
N VAL A 26 5.91 5.52 -16.18
CA VAL A 26 5.85 4.06 -16.14
C VAL A 26 5.73 3.57 -17.58
N GLY A 27 6.84 3.09 -18.14
CA GLY A 27 6.97 2.85 -19.58
C GLY A 27 6.89 4.17 -20.35
N ASN A 28 5.91 4.28 -21.26
CA ASN A 28 5.66 5.49 -22.06
C ASN A 28 4.56 6.39 -21.47
N SER A 29 3.97 6.01 -20.34
CA SER A 29 2.82 6.72 -19.75
C SER A 29 3.26 7.57 -18.57
N LEU A 30 2.80 8.83 -18.53
CA LEU A 30 2.97 9.70 -17.37
C LEU A 30 1.90 9.38 -16.31
N VAL A 31 2.34 8.88 -15.17
CA VAL A 31 1.50 8.62 -14.01
C VAL A 31 1.64 9.78 -13.03
N ILE A 32 0.52 10.38 -12.66
CA ILE A 32 0.44 11.47 -11.68
C ILE A 32 -0.27 10.93 -10.44
N THR A 33 0.48 10.74 -9.36
CA THR A 33 -0.03 10.27 -8.08
C THR A 33 -0.14 11.44 -7.12
N THR A 34 -1.36 11.76 -6.68
CA THR A 34 -1.62 12.83 -5.70
C THR A 34 -1.94 12.22 -4.34
N ILE A 35 -1.11 12.54 -3.35
CA ILE A 35 -1.26 12.11 -1.96
C ILE A 35 -1.99 13.22 -1.19
N THR A 36 -3.07 12.83 -0.52
CA THR A 36 -3.91 13.75 0.27
C THR A 36 -3.98 13.32 1.73
N ALA A 37 -4.04 14.29 2.65
CA ALA A 37 -4.24 14.05 4.08
C ALA A 37 -5.42 14.86 4.64
N CYS A 38 -5.94 14.41 5.77
CA CYS A 38 -6.91 15.18 6.55
C CYS A 38 -6.21 16.39 7.19
N PRO A 39 -6.79 17.60 7.12
CA PRO A 39 -6.22 18.77 7.80
C PRO A 39 -6.31 18.71 9.33
N ASP A 40 -7.12 17.80 9.87
CA ASP A 40 -7.29 17.59 11.31
C ASP A 40 -6.26 16.57 11.82
N PRO A 41 -5.29 16.97 12.65
CA PRO A 41 -4.21 16.09 13.11
C PRO A 41 -4.70 14.91 13.94
N GLU A 42 -5.76 15.10 14.73
CA GLU A 42 -6.31 14.02 15.56
C GLU A 42 -6.99 12.97 14.66
N CYS A 43 -7.79 13.43 13.70
CA CYS A 43 -8.41 12.56 12.72
C CYS A 43 -7.37 11.82 11.86
N GLN A 44 -6.33 12.52 11.40
CA GLN A 44 -5.26 11.94 10.60
C GLN A 44 -4.48 10.87 11.38
N SER A 45 -4.14 11.15 12.64
CA SER A 45 -3.41 10.21 13.50
C SER A 45 -4.16 8.88 13.68
N ARG A 46 -5.48 8.91 13.88
CA ARG A 46 -6.30 7.69 13.98
C ARG A 46 -6.23 6.85 12.70
N ILE A 47 -6.31 7.50 11.53
CA ILE A 47 -6.20 6.84 10.22
C ILE A 47 -4.80 6.27 10.00
N ASP A 48 -3.76 7.00 10.41
CA ASP A 48 -2.37 6.56 10.27
C ASP A 48 -2.07 5.33 11.12
N VAL A 49 -2.57 5.29 12.35
CA VAL A 49 -2.47 4.11 13.23
C VAL A 49 -3.14 2.89 12.60
N GLN A 50 -4.37 3.07 12.07
CA GLN A 50 -5.07 1.98 11.39
C GLN A 50 -4.32 1.52 10.14
N SER A 51 -3.88 2.47 9.31
CA SER A 51 -3.13 2.19 8.07
C SER A 51 -1.82 1.46 8.36
N ALA A 52 -1.11 1.83 9.43
CA ALA A 52 0.11 1.16 9.86
C ALA A 52 -0.16 -0.28 10.34
N LYS A 53 -1.25 -0.51 11.07
CA LYS A 53 -1.67 -1.85 11.51
C LYS A 53 -1.98 -2.75 10.31
N GLU A 54 -2.77 -2.26 9.37
CA GLU A 54 -3.12 -3.00 8.14
C GLU A 54 -1.88 -3.26 7.28
N LYS A 55 -0.98 -2.29 7.16
CA LYS A 55 0.28 -2.46 6.44
C LYS A 55 1.13 -3.57 7.06
N LYS A 56 1.32 -3.57 8.39
CA LYS A 56 2.07 -4.62 9.09
C LYS A 56 1.46 -6.01 8.85
N PHE A 57 0.13 -6.11 8.89
CA PHE A 57 -0.56 -7.37 8.62
C PHE A 57 -0.29 -7.86 7.18
N ARG A 58 -0.46 -6.99 6.18
CA ARG A 58 -0.19 -7.34 4.77
C ARG A 58 1.27 -7.72 4.54
N ASP A 59 2.20 -6.98 5.13
CA ASP A 59 3.64 -7.25 5.00
C ASP A 59 4.00 -8.60 5.63
N GLY A 60 3.42 -8.95 6.79
CA GLY A 60 3.61 -10.26 7.42
C GLY A 60 3.05 -11.41 6.56
N MET A 61 1.87 -11.23 5.98
CA MET A 61 1.27 -12.22 5.07
C MET A 61 2.12 -12.43 3.81
N LYS A 62 2.66 -11.34 3.24
CA LYS A 62 3.56 -11.40 2.08
C LYS A 62 4.85 -12.14 2.42
N LEU A 63 5.49 -11.81 3.54
CA LEU A 63 6.70 -12.48 3.99
C LEU A 63 6.48 -13.98 4.23
N ALA A 64 5.36 -14.37 4.84
CA ALA A 64 5.03 -15.78 5.05
C ALA A 64 4.77 -16.52 3.73
N ALA A 65 4.15 -15.86 2.74
CA ALA A 65 3.97 -16.43 1.41
C ALA A 65 5.32 -16.62 0.68
N GLU A 66 6.21 -15.62 0.75
CA GLU A 66 7.55 -15.67 0.15
C GLU A 66 8.40 -16.78 0.77
N LYS A 67 8.39 -16.93 2.10
CA LYS A 67 9.09 -18.03 2.79
C LYS A 67 8.59 -19.40 2.33
N ARG A 68 7.26 -19.60 2.26
CA ARG A 68 6.67 -20.85 1.77
C ARG A 68 7.07 -21.16 0.34
N LEU A 69 7.12 -20.16 -0.54
CA LEU A 69 7.56 -20.34 -1.92
C LEU A 69 9.06 -20.69 -1.99
N GLN A 70 9.88 -20.06 -1.16
CA GLN A 70 11.31 -20.33 -1.10
C GLN A 70 11.60 -21.76 -0.62
N GLU A 71 10.95 -22.19 0.46
CA GLU A 71 11.07 -23.57 0.94
C GLU A 71 10.62 -24.60 -0.10
N GLN A 72 9.57 -24.32 -0.88
CA GLN A 72 9.13 -25.19 -1.97
C GLN A 72 10.20 -25.31 -3.08
N LYS A 73 10.85 -24.20 -3.43
CA LYS A 73 11.94 -24.19 -4.41
C LYS A 73 13.14 -25.00 -3.91
N GLU A 74 13.50 -24.85 -2.65
CA GLU A 74 14.60 -25.58 -2.01
C GLU A 74 14.32 -27.09 -1.97
N ARG A 75 13.12 -27.51 -1.54
CA ARG A 75 12.72 -28.92 -1.56
C ARG A 75 12.75 -29.51 -2.97
N ARG A 76 12.30 -28.77 -3.98
CA ARG A 76 12.35 -29.20 -5.38
C ARG A 76 13.79 -29.35 -5.87
N ALA A 77 14.67 -28.41 -5.53
CA ALA A 77 16.09 -28.47 -5.88
C ALA A 77 16.80 -29.66 -5.20
N GLU A 78 16.50 -29.93 -3.93
CA GLU A 78 17.03 -31.09 -3.22
C GLU A 78 16.53 -32.41 -3.81
N GLY A 79 15.25 -32.50 -4.18
CA GLY A 79 14.69 -33.65 -4.87
C GLY A 79 15.38 -33.94 -6.21
N LEU A 80 15.69 -32.91 -6.99
CA LEU A 80 16.44 -33.04 -8.24
C LEU A 80 17.87 -33.55 -8.00
N LYS A 81 18.56 -33.07 -6.95
CA LYS A 81 19.92 -33.53 -6.59
C LYS A 81 19.98 -34.99 -6.14
N LYS A 82 18.86 -35.56 -5.65
CA LYS A 82 18.79 -36.97 -5.23
C LYS A 82 18.53 -37.94 -6.39
N ILE A 83 18.10 -37.43 -7.55
CA ILE A 83 17.78 -38.21 -8.75
C ILE A 83 18.94 -38.20 -9.75
N ALA A 84 19.79 -37.16 -9.71
CA ALA A 84 21.02 -37.04 -10.51
C ALA A 84 22.19 -37.79 -9.85
#